data_AF-A0A6A5UT38-F1
#
_entry.id   AF-A0A6A5UT38-F1
#
_cell.length_a   1.000
_cell.length_b   1.000
_cell.length_c   1.000
_cell.angle_alpha   90.00
_cell.angle_beta   90.00
_cell.angle_gamma   90.00
#
_symmetry.space_group_name_H-M   'P 1'
#
loop_
_entity.id
_entity.type
_entity.pdbx_description
1 polymer ?
#
loop_
_entity_poly.entity_id
_entity_poly.type
_entity_poly.pdbx_seq_one_letter_code
_entity_poly.pdbx_strand_id
1 'polypeptide(L)'
;MPSPAPIPTRRSSRASSNAVVDAAAADVLPNRRTTIAKQPPDLHLLEYLKTPDSNLVCLICHSPFDKPVQLFCGHFFCRDCLDHAWLNQPEGRKTCPTCRSRIDPDKDTRPVPKIIETMLDELVVKCPHSKSGCGWVEQRVNVHDHVMLYCDYTLVECAQRDCRLHISQKDFHKGCLHYTVSCEDCHVSMMKKDLEVCCYLSALYLMAYIVNVGPPANRLCQPVDQLPSL
;
A
#
# COMPACT_ATOMS: atom_id res chain seq x y z
N MET A 1 -72.36 2.02 -8.19
CA MET A 1 -72.87 2.91 -7.14
C MET A 1 -73.25 2.02 -5.96
N PRO A 2 -72.56 2.08 -4.81
CA PRO A 2 -72.59 3.26 -3.94
C PRO A 2 -71.20 3.72 -3.40
N SER A 3 -71.13 5.01 -3.06
CA SER A 3 -70.15 5.64 -2.14
C SER A 3 -70.54 5.34 -0.68
N PRO A 4 -69.66 5.45 0.34
CA PRO A 4 -69.34 6.74 1.00
C PRO A 4 -67.84 6.85 1.44
N ALA A 5 -67.18 8.01 1.45
CA ALA A 5 -67.24 9.19 2.35
C ALA A 5 -66.48 9.05 3.70
N PRO A 6 -65.94 10.15 4.28
CA PRO A 6 -64.59 10.17 4.88
C PRO A 6 -64.49 10.31 6.42
N ILE A 7 -63.23 10.34 6.86
CA ILE A 7 -62.62 10.47 8.20
C ILE A 7 -63.28 11.53 9.12
N PRO A 8 -63.25 11.28 10.46
CA PRO A 8 -63.10 12.36 11.43
C PRO A 8 -62.01 12.14 12.50
N THR A 9 -61.09 13.10 12.55
CA THR A 9 -60.58 13.89 13.69
C THR A 9 -60.20 13.27 15.05
N ARG A 10 -59.13 13.87 15.61
CA ARG A 10 -59.02 14.53 16.95
C ARG A 10 -57.80 13.99 17.74
N ARG A 11 -56.67 14.71 17.78
CA ARG A 11 -56.27 15.87 18.62
C ARG A 11 -55.38 15.42 19.79
N SER A 12 -54.15 15.95 19.78
CA SER A 12 -53.30 16.35 20.91
C SER A 12 -53.39 15.59 22.25
N SER A 13 -52.26 15.14 22.79
CA SER A 13 -51.47 15.93 23.75
C SER A 13 -50.54 15.07 24.63
N ARG A 14 -49.38 15.67 24.95
CA ARG A 14 -48.62 15.61 26.21
C ARG A 14 -48.00 14.27 26.64
N ALA A 15 -46.66 14.28 26.57
CA ALA A 15 -45.74 14.28 27.70
C ALA A 15 -46.15 13.48 28.96
N SER A 16 -45.32 12.48 29.28
CA SER A 16 -44.49 12.41 30.50
C SER A 16 -44.39 10.98 31.02
N SER A 17 -43.15 10.51 31.05
CA SER A 17 -42.50 9.81 32.17
C SER A 17 -43.21 8.57 32.74
N ASN A 18 -42.58 7.41 32.59
CA ASN A 18 -41.91 6.76 33.74
C ASN A 18 -41.21 5.45 33.35
N ALA A 19 -40.26 5.11 34.23
CA ALA A 19 -39.71 3.78 34.51
C ALA A 19 -38.56 3.31 33.61
N VAL A 20 -37.38 3.77 34.02
CA VAL A 20 -36.17 2.95 34.15
C VAL A 20 -36.47 1.49 34.47
N VAL A 21 -35.96 0.57 33.64
CA VAL A 21 -35.34 -0.68 34.08
C VAL A 21 -34.24 -1.05 33.08
N ASP A 22 -33.04 -1.25 33.63
CA ASP A 22 -31.83 -1.63 32.94
C ASP A 22 -31.98 -2.94 32.14
N ALA A 23 -31.51 -2.93 30.90
CA ALA A 23 -31.08 -4.12 30.21
C ALA A 23 -29.80 -3.78 29.46
N ALA A 24 -28.70 -4.34 29.94
CA ALA A 24 -27.36 -4.21 29.39
C ALA A 24 -27.37 -4.34 27.87
N ALA A 25 -27.04 -3.25 27.18
CA ALA A 25 -26.67 -3.29 25.78
C ALA A 25 -25.36 -4.08 25.69
N ALA A 26 -25.48 -5.37 25.39
CA ALA A 26 -24.38 -6.12 24.83
C ALA A 26 -23.99 -5.39 23.54
N ASP A 27 -22.85 -4.70 23.57
CA ASP A 27 -22.20 -4.15 22.39
C ASP A 27 -21.96 -5.30 21.41
N VAL A 28 -22.89 -5.49 20.48
CA VAL A 28 -22.69 -6.34 19.31
C VAL A 28 -21.71 -5.58 18.42
N LEU A 29 -20.42 -5.69 18.75
CA LEU A 29 -19.33 -5.29 17.87
C LEU A 29 -19.53 -6.01 16.52
N PRO A 30 -19.52 -5.28 15.39
CA PRO A 30 -19.77 -5.86 14.09
C PRO A 30 -18.71 -6.93 13.81
N ASN A 31 -19.18 -8.11 13.41
CA ASN A 31 -18.38 -9.26 13.00
C ASN A 31 -17.43 -8.85 11.86
N ARG A 32 -16.21 -8.44 12.21
CA ARG A 32 -15.19 -8.02 11.24
C ARG A 32 -14.76 -9.28 10.48
N ARG A 33 -15.34 -9.50 9.29
CA ARG A 33 -14.80 -10.44 8.31
C ARG A 33 -13.37 -9.98 8.06
N THR A 34 -12.39 -10.75 8.55
CA THR A 34 -10.96 -10.57 8.32
C THR A 34 -10.67 -10.76 6.84
N THR A 35 -10.99 -9.75 6.05
CA THR A 35 -10.61 -9.69 4.64
C THR A 35 -9.21 -9.12 4.63
N ILE A 36 -8.24 -10.00 4.43
CA ILE A 36 -6.84 -9.64 4.21
C ILE A 36 -6.80 -8.74 2.96
N ALA A 37 -6.76 -7.43 3.16
CA ALA A 37 -6.63 -6.46 2.09
C ALA A 37 -5.16 -6.34 1.70
N LYS A 38 -4.70 -7.20 0.79
CA LYS A 38 -3.38 -7.04 0.17
C LYS A 38 -3.41 -5.82 -0.75
N GLN A 39 -2.41 -4.95 -0.65
CA GLN A 39 -2.24 -3.87 -1.60
C GLN A 39 -1.55 -4.40 -2.86
N PRO A 40 -2.04 -4.06 -4.06
CA PRO A 40 -1.36 -4.43 -5.29
C PRO A 40 0.02 -3.75 -5.36
N PRO A 41 1.01 -4.40 -6.00
CA PRO A 41 2.34 -3.83 -6.13
C PRO A 41 2.33 -2.59 -7.03
N ASP A 42 3.03 -1.54 -6.62
CA ASP A 42 3.29 -0.36 -7.45
C ASP A 42 4.47 -0.64 -8.39
N LEU A 43 4.23 -0.60 -9.70
CA LEU A 43 5.22 -0.87 -10.73
C LEU A 43 6.35 0.17 -10.77
N HIS A 44 6.10 1.39 -10.28
CA HIS A 44 7.10 2.47 -10.23
C HIS A 44 8.15 2.25 -9.14
N LEU A 45 7.84 1.43 -8.12
CA LEU A 45 8.71 1.15 -6.99
C LEU A 45 9.46 -0.18 -7.11
N LEU A 46 9.32 -0.86 -8.25
CA LEU A 46 10.00 -2.13 -8.50
C LEU A 46 11.50 -1.94 -8.75
N GLU A 47 12.29 -2.88 -8.25
CA GLU A 47 13.71 -2.98 -8.56
C GLU A 47 13.89 -3.84 -9.81
N TYR A 48 14.35 -3.22 -10.90
CA TYR A 48 14.63 -3.88 -12.17
C TYR A 48 16.05 -4.46 -12.17
N LEU A 49 16.21 -5.70 -12.62
CA LEU A 49 17.53 -6.35 -12.67
C LEU A 49 18.47 -5.76 -13.72
N LYS A 50 17.91 -5.24 -14.81
CA LYS A 50 18.62 -4.56 -15.88
C LYS A 50 18.06 -3.17 -16.01
N THR A 51 18.92 -2.22 -16.39
CA THR A 51 18.49 -0.88 -16.75
C THR A 51 17.52 -0.98 -17.94
N PRO A 52 16.25 -0.56 -17.78
CA PRO A 52 15.29 -0.55 -18.88
C PRO A 52 15.77 0.35 -20.03
N ASP A 53 15.39 0.00 -21.26
CA ASP A 53 15.67 0.85 -22.43
C ASP A 53 15.02 2.23 -22.22
N SER A 54 15.76 3.31 -22.52
CA SER A 54 15.28 4.68 -22.34
C SER A 54 14.02 4.99 -23.17
N ASN A 55 13.79 4.26 -24.27
CA ASN A 55 12.58 4.36 -25.10
C ASN A 55 11.34 3.77 -24.43
N LEU A 56 11.51 2.96 -23.38
CA LEU A 56 10.43 2.35 -22.60
C LEU A 56 10.16 3.07 -21.27
N VAL A 57 10.82 4.21 -21.04
CA VAL A 57 10.75 4.97 -19.78
C VAL A 57 9.92 6.23 -19.96
N CYS A 58 9.04 6.50 -19.00
CA CYS A 58 8.24 7.71 -18.98
C CYS A 58 9.08 8.93 -18.59
N LEU A 59 8.94 10.02 -19.33
CA LEU A 59 9.66 11.27 -19.07
C LEU A 59 9.16 12.05 -17.84
N ILE A 60 8.04 11.63 -17.23
CA ILE A 60 7.47 12.28 -16.04
C ILE A 60 7.93 11.59 -14.76
N CYS A 61 7.71 10.27 -14.66
CA CYS A 61 8.08 9.49 -13.47
C CYS A 61 9.47 8.82 -13.57
N HIS A 62 10.14 8.91 -14.73
CA HIS A 62 11.45 8.30 -14.98
C HIS A 62 11.52 6.79 -14.72
N SER A 63 10.38 6.11 -14.80
CA SER A 63 10.24 4.65 -14.65
C SER A 63 9.69 4.03 -15.92
N PRO A 64 9.86 2.70 -16.15
CA PRO A 64 9.21 2.01 -17.25
C PRO A 64 7.70 2.27 -17.26
N PHE A 65 7.11 2.41 -18.44
CA PHE A 65 5.71 2.81 -18.54
C PHE A 65 4.75 1.86 -17.80
N ASP A 66 3.86 2.43 -17.01
CA ASP A 66 2.65 1.77 -16.49
C ASP A 66 1.42 2.32 -17.23
N LYS A 67 0.62 1.42 -17.80
CA LYS A 67 -0.51 1.73 -18.69
C LYS A 67 -0.18 2.85 -19.67
N PRO A 68 0.81 2.65 -20.56
CA PRO A 68 1.26 3.68 -21.48
C PRO A 68 0.13 4.17 -22.39
N VAL A 69 0.12 5.48 -22.61
CA VAL A 69 -0.76 6.15 -23.57
C VAL A 69 0.08 6.92 -24.58
N GLN A 70 -0.36 6.91 -25.83
CA GLN A 70 0.26 7.67 -26.90
C GLN A 70 -0.60 8.90 -27.21
N LEU A 71 0.04 10.07 -27.24
CA LEU A 71 -0.59 11.30 -27.71
C LEU A 71 -0.48 11.42 -29.24
N PHE A 72 -1.40 12.17 -29.87
CA PHE A 72 -1.36 12.44 -31.32
C PHE A 72 -0.04 13.05 -31.81
N CYS A 73 0.64 13.82 -30.96
CA CYS A 73 1.96 14.37 -31.27
C CYS A 73 3.10 13.33 -31.26
N GLY A 74 2.82 12.06 -30.96
CA GLY A 74 3.77 10.96 -30.98
C GLY A 74 4.50 10.70 -29.67
N HIS A 75 4.24 11.46 -28.60
CA HIS A 75 4.86 11.24 -27.29
C HIS A 75 4.09 10.24 -26.43
N PHE A 76 4.82 9.55 -25.56
CA PHE A 76 4.32 8.47 -24.70
C PHE A 76 4.46 8.84 -23.22
N PHE A 77 3.46 8.49 -22.41
CA PHE A 77 3.44 8.71 -20.96
C PHE A 77 2.70 7.57 -20.24
N CYS A 78 2.95 7.37 -18.95
CA CYS A 78 2.03 6.58 -18.13
C CYS A 78 0.68 7.30 -18.06
N ARG A 79 -0.42 6.55 -18.04
CA ARG A 79 -1.77 7.12 -17.93
C ARG A 79 -1.89 8.08 -16.74
N ASP A 80 -1.50 7.60 -15.57
CA ASP A 80 -1.63 8.37 -14.33
C ASP A 80 -0.72 9.61 -14.34
N CYS A 81 0.49 9.49 -14.89
CA CYS A 81 1.41 10.62 -15.04
C CYS A 81 0.84 11.72 -15.93
N LEU A 82 0.21 11.34 -17.05
CA LEU A 82 -0.43 12.29 -17.95
C LEU A 82 -1.64 12.97 -17.29
N ASP A 83 -2.49 12.20 -16.62
CA ASP A 83 -3.66 12.70 -15.90
C ASP A 83 -3.25 13.70 -14.81
N HIS A 84 -2.21 13.38 -14.03
CA HIS A 84 -1.63 14.30 -13.04
C HIS A 84 -1.07 15.58 -13.68
N ALA A 85 -0.37 15.49 -14.81
CA ALA A 85 0.17 16.66 -15.52
C ALA A 85 -0.94 17.57 -16.07
N TRP A 86 -2.10 17.01 -16.39
CA TRP A 86 -3.27 17.74 -16.85
C TRP A 86 -4.18 18.25 -15.75
N LEU A 87 -4.06 17.76 -14.52
CA LEU A 87 -4.93 18.12 -13.39
C LEU A 87 -4.98 19.64 -13.17
N ASN A 88 -3.83 20.31 -13.24
CA ASN A 88 -3.71 21.76 -13.01
C ASN A 88 -3.92 22.61 -14.28
N GLN A 89 -4.22 22.01 -15.42
CA GLN A 89 -4.48 22.74 -16.66
C GLN A 89 -5.97 23.04 -16.81
N PRO A 90 -6.35 24.22 -17.35
CA PRO A 90 -7.75 24.55 -17.59
C PRO A 90 -8.44 23.48 -18.43
N GLU A 91 -9.73 23.26 -18.15
CA GLU A 91 -10.56 22.36 -18.94
C GLU A 91 -10.60 22.84 -20.41
N GLY A 92 -10.46 21.89 -21.35
CA GLY A 92 -10.37 22.19 -22.79
C GLY A 92 -9.04 22.80 -23.27
N ARG A 93 -8.04 22.97 -22.40
CA ARG A 93 -6.69 23.46 -22.79
C ARG A 93 -5.60 22.54 -22.27
N LYS A 94 -5.65 21.27 -22.67
CA LYS A 94 -4.59 20.32 -22.33
C LYS A 94 -3.44 20.42 -23.34
N THR A 95 -2.22 20.23 -22.85
CA THR A 95 -1.00 20.31 -23.65
C THR A 95 -0.07 19.15 -23.37
N CYS A 96 0.67 18.70 -24.39
CA CYS A 96 1.69 17.69 -24.22
C CYS A 96 2.81 18.19 -23.28
N PRO A 97 3.19 17.44 -22.22
CA PRO A 97 4.28 17.83 -21.31
C PRO A 97 5.64 18.02 -21.99
N THR A 98 5.89 17.33 -23.11
CA THR A 98 7.17 17.38 -23.83
C THR A 98 7.22 18.48 -24.89
N CYS A 99 6.27 18.49 -25.85
CA CYS A 99 6.31 19.40 -27.00
C CYS A 99 5.32 20.58 -26.93
N ARG A 100 4.48 20.64 -25.89
CA ARG A 100 3.46 21.69 -25.68
C ARG A 100 2.39 21.80 -26.77
N SER A 101 2.30 20.83 -27.69
CA SER A 101 1.19 20.71 -28.64
C SER A 101 -0.14 20.66 -27.88
N ARG A 102 -1.18 21.30 -28.43
CA ARG A 102 -2.54 21.21 -27.90
C ARG A 102 -3.08 19.80 -28.11
N ILE A 103 -3.71 19.26 -27.08
CA ILE A 103 -4.24 17.90 -27.04
C ILE A 103 -5.69 17.96 -26.57
N ASP A 104 -6.58 17.33 -27.32
CA ASP A 104 -7.93 16.99 -26.88
C ASP A 104 -7.88 15.58 -26.23
N PRO A 105 -8.02 15.45 -24.89
CA PRO A 105 -7.87 14.17 -24.19
C PRO A 105 -8.73 13.04 -24.76
N ASP A 106 -9.92 13.36 -25.26
CA ASP A 106 -10.91 12.39 -25.74
C ASP A 106 -10.61 11.89 -27.16
N LYS A 107 -9.90 12.69 -27.97
CA LYS A 107 -9.65 12.39 -29.40
C LYS A 107 -8.19 12.13 -29.74
N ASP A 108 -7.29 12.75 -29.00
CA ASP A 108 -5.86 12.78 -29.29
C ASP A 108 -5.06 11.81 -28.40
N THR A 109 -5.73 11.04 -27.54
CA THR A 109 -5.13 9.96 -26.74
C THR A 109 -5.45 8.61 -27.36
N ARG A 110 -4.44 7.77 -27.56
CA ARG A 110 -4.58 6.43 -28.14
C ARG A 110 -3.89 5.37 -27.28
N PRO A 111 -4.40 4.14 -27.25
CA PRO A 111 -3.68 3.03 -26.64
C PRO A 111 -2.39 2.77 -27.43
N VAL A 112 -1.35 2.30 -26.74
CA VAL A 112 -0.11 1.93 -27.43
C VAL A 112 -0.25 0.61 -28.18
N PRO A 113 0.56 0.38 -29.22
CA PRO A 113 0.68 -0.93 -29.84
C PRO A 113 1.08 -2.03 -28.84
N LYS A 114 0.49 -3.23 -28.97
CA LYS A 114 0.70 -4.34 -28.04
C LYS A 114 2.16 -4.75 -27.86
N ILE A 115 2.98 -4.58 -28.90
CA ILE A 115 4.42 -4.87 -28.83
C ILE A 115 5.13 -4.08 -27.73
N ILE A 116 4.72 -2.83 -27.46
CA ILE A 116 5.31 -2.02 -26.39
C ILE A 116 4.93 -2.60 -25.02
N GLU A 117 3.67 -3.03 -24.85
CA GLU A 117 3.24 -3.70 -23.62
C GLU A 117 4.03 -5.00 -23.40
N THR A 118 4.18 -5.83 -24.43
CA THR A 118 4.98 -7.06 -24.36
C THR A 118 6.43 -6.79 -23.96
N MET A 119 7.07 -5.78 -24.56
CA MET A 119 8.45 -5.40 -24.20
C MET A 119 8.57 -4.94 -22.74
N LEU A 120 7.56 -4.25 -22.21
CA LEU A 120 7.53 -3.84 -20.80
C LEU A 120 7.28 -5.04 -19.87
N ASP A 121 6.44 -5.98 -20.29
CA ASP A 121 6.06 -7.18 -19.53
C ASP A 121 7.22 -8.16 -19.36
N GLU A 122 8.12 -8.24 -20.36
CA GLU A 122 9.34 -9.06 -20.34
C GLU A 122 10.45 -8.52 -19.42
N LEU A 123 10.32 -7.28 -18.92
CA LEU A 123 11.31 -6.70 -18.00
C LEU A 123 11.41 -7.54 -16.72
N VAL A 124 12.61 -7.90 -16.31
CA VAL A 124 12.83 -8.73 -15.12
C VAL A 124 13.00 -7.86 -13.87
N VAL A 125 12.25 -8.18 -12.83
CA VAL A 125 12.18 -7.39 -11.58
C VAL A 125 12.25 -8.28 -10.35
N LYS A 126 12.64 -7.69 -9.23
CA LYS A 126 12.56 -8.31 -7.91
C LYS A 126 11.21 -8.05 -7.26
N CYS A 127 10.79 -8.93 -6.37
CA CYS A 127 9.63 -8.69 -5.52
C CYS A 127 9.80 -7.39 -4.69
N PRO A 128 8.74 -6.56 -4.54
CA PRO A 128 8.77 -5.38 -3.65
C PRO A 128 9.22 -5.70 -2.21
N HIS A 129 8.93 -6.93 -1.76
CA HIS A 129 9.29 -7.43 -0.43
C HIS A 129 10.66 -8.12 -0.38
N SER A 130 11.54 -7.87 -1.35
CA SER A 130 12.89 -8.48 -1.36
C SER A 130 13.71 -8.09 -0.14
N LYS A 131 13.58 -6.84 0.35
CA LYS A 131 14.21 -6.36 1.59
C LYS A 131 13.71 -7.10 2.84
N SER A 132 12.51 -7.67 2.79
CA SER A 132 11.93 -8.46 3.88
C SER A 132 12.35 -9.93 3.85
N GLY A 133 13.05 -10.36 2.79
CA GLY A 133 13.54 -11.73 2.61
C GLY A 133 12.95 -12.47 1.40
N CYS A 134 12.07 -11.85 0.61
CA CYS A 134 11.55 -12.50 -0.59
C CYS A 134 12.64 -12.61 -1.69
N GLY A 135 12.99 -13.84 -2.07
CA GLY A 135 13.97 -14.11 -3.13
C GLY A 135 13.38 -14.15 -4.55
N TRP A 136 12.09 -13.82 -4.72
CA TRP A 136 11.42 -13.93 -6.02
C TRP A 136 11.91 -12.90 -7.02
N VAL A 137 12.22 -13.37 -8.22
CA VAL A 137 12.73 -12.58 -9.36
C VAL A 137 12.19 -13.21 -10.64
N GLU A 138 11.42 -12.45 -11.42
CA GLU A 138 10.84 -12.92 -12.68
C GLU A 138 10.40 -11.72 -13.53
N GLN A 139 9.76 -11.98 -14.66
CA GLN A 139 9.12 -10.98 -15.53
C GLN A 139 8.09 -10.12 -14.80
N ARG A 140 8.04 -8.83 -15.17
CA ARG A 140 7.21 -7.77 -14.58
C ARG A 140 5.72 -8.14 -14.58
N VAL A 141 5.26 -8.80 -15.63
CA VAL A 141 3.86 -9.25 -15.75
C VAL A 141 3.42 -10.16 -14.59
N ASN A 142 4.34 -10.95 -14.03
CA ASN A 142 4.04 -11.93 -13.00
C ASN A 142 4.09 -11.36 -11.57
N VAL A 143 4.53 -10.10 -11.40
CA VAL A 143 4.71 -9.48 -10.08
C VAL A 143 3.41 -9.38 -9.32
N HIS A 144 2.33 -8.98 -10.02
CA HIS A 144 1.02 -8.82 -9.41
C HIS A 144 0.56 -10.14 -8.77
N ASP A 145 0.57 -11.21 -9.55
CA ASP A 145 0.15 -12.54 -9.08
C ASP A 145 1.06 -13.05 -7.98
N HIS A 146 2.38 -12.86 -8.09
CA HIS A 146 3.32 -13.18 -7.01
C HIS A 146 2.93 -12.47 -5.70
N VAL A 147 2.81 -11.15 -5.70
CA VAL A 147 2.56 -10.37 -4.47
C VAL A 147 1.19 -10.69 -3.88
N MET A 148 0.18 -10.87 -4.73
CA MET A 148 -1.20 -11.05 -4.32
C MET A 148 -1.51 -12.49 -3.90
N LEU A 149 -0.91 -13.50 -4.53
CA LEU A 149 -1.29 -14.90 -4.32
C LEU A 149 -0.22 -15.72 -3.59
N TYR A 150 1.07 -15.45 -3.84
CA TYR A 150 2.14 -16.38 -3.47
C TYR A 150 3.17 -15.81 -2.47
N CYS A 151 3.29 -14.49 -2.34
CA CYS A 151 4.34 -13.85 -1.55
C CYS A 151 4.06 -13.93 -0.04
N ASP A 152 4.82 -14.78 0.66
CA ASP A 152 4.77 -14.93 2.12
C ASP A 152 5.14 -13.64 2.89
N TYR A 153 5.90 -12.75 2.25
CA TYR A 153 6.37 -11.51 2.87
C TYR A 153 5.41 -10.33 2.71
N THR A 154 4.30 -10.51 1.97
CA THR A 154 3.28 -9.48 1.84
C THR A 154 2.65 -9.18 3.21
N LEU A 155 2.49 -7.90 3.53
CA LEU A 155 1.89 -7.47 4.78
C LEU A 155 0.37 -7.64 4.75
N VAL A 156 -0.17 -8.22 5.81
CA VAL A 156 -1.59 -8.49 6.00
C VAL A 156 -2.03 -7.96 7.36
N GLU A 157 -3.30 -7.55 7.47
CA GLU A 157 -3.84 -7.13 8.76
C GLU A 157 -3.82 -8.28 9.78
N CYS A 158 -3.51 -7.97 11.03
CA CYS A 158 -3.55 -8.96 12.11
C CYS A 158 -4.95 -9.59 12.25
N ALA A 159 -5.00 -10.90 12.50
CA ALA A 159 -6.25 -11.63 12.71
C ALA A 159 -6.93 -11.32 14.06
N GLN A 160 -6.23 -10.68 15.01
CA GLN A 160 -6.73 -10.44 16.35
C GLN A 160 -7.72 -9.28 16.39
N ARG A 161 -8.84 -9.45 17.12
CA ARG A 161 -9.96 -8.49 17.13
C ARG A 161 -9.58 -7.06 17.55
N ASP A 162 -8.66 -6.95 18.50
CA ASP A 162 -8.22 -5.67 19.06
C ASP A 162 -6.92 -5.14 18.43
N CYS A 163 -6.40 -5.82 17.40
CA CYS A 163 -5.18 -5.41 16.73
C CYS A 163 -5.43 -5.09 15.26
N ARG A 164 -5.13 -3.85 14.86
CA ARG A 164 -5.20 -3.38 13.46
C ARG A 164 -3.82 -3.21 12.81
N LEU A 165 -2.78 -3.70 13.48
CA LEU A 165 -1.42 -3.61 12.98
C LEU A 165 -1.16 -4.72 11.96
N HIS A 166 -0.15 -4.53 11.11
CA HIS A 166 0.17 -5.46 10.04
C HIS A 166 1.22 -6.49 10.48
N ILE A 167 1.11 -7.71 9.96
CA ILE A 167 2.08 -8.80 10.06
C ILE A 167 2.40 -9.35 8.68
N SER A 168 3.52 -10.05 8.52
CA SER A 168 3.81 -10.78 7.28
C SER A 168 2.85 -11.97 7.12
N GLN A 169 2.45 -12.29 5.88
CA GLN A 169 1.62 -13.46 5.59
C GLN A 169 2.21 -14.77 6.14
N LYS A 170 3.55 -14.92 6.13
CA LYS A 170 4.27 -16.06 6.70
C LYS A 170 3.95 -16.26 8.19
N ASP A 171 3.72 -15.17 8.92
CA ASP A 171 3.50 -15.15 10.37
C ASP A 171 2.03 -15.15 10.74
N PHE A 172 1.12 -15.16 9.75
CA PHE A 172 -0.32 -15.06 9.98
C PHE A 172 -0.87 -16.15 10.92
N HIS A 173 -0.31 -17.36 10.87
CA HIS A 173 -0.70 -18.48 11.71
C HIS A 173 -0.15 -18.41 13.15
N LYS A 174 0.80 -17.52 13.44
CA LYS A 174 1.44 -17.39 14.77
C LYS A 174 0.65 -16.52 15.75
N GLY A 175 -0.48 -15.96 15.32
CA GLY A 175 -1.31 -15.06 16.13
C GLY A 175 -0.80 -13.61 16.15
N CYS A 176 -1.20 -12.84 17.17
CA CYS A 176 -0.77 -11.45 17.30
C CYS A 176 0.68 -11.37 17.79
N LEU A 177 1.58 -10.81 16.98
CA LEU A 177 2.98 -10.58 17.33
C LEU A 177 3.26 -9.14 17.79
N HIS A 178 2.22 -8.33 18.02
CA HIS A 178 2.31 -6.93 18.45
C HIS A 178 2.30 -6.80 19.98
N TYR A 179 3.18 -7.54 20.64
CA TYR A 179 3.44 -7.42 22.08
C TYR A 179 4.93 -7.30 22.31
N THR A 180 5.32 -6.64 23.41
CA THR A 180 6.72 -6.39 23.75
C THR A 180 7.33 -7.64 24.38
N VAL A 181 8.53 -8.00 23.92
CA VAL A 181 9.39 -9.03 24.50
C VAL A 181 10.79 -8.48 24.69
N SER A 182 11.49 -8.97 25.70
CA SER A 182 12.92 -8.70 25.90
C SER A 182 13.74 -9.71 25.10
N CYS A 183 14.71 -9.24 24.32
CA CYS A 183 15.67 -10.12 23.67
C CYS A 183 16.55 -10.81 24.72
N GLU A 184 16.78 -12.12 24.59
CA GLU A 184 17.62 -12.88 25.53
C GLU A 184 19.11 -12.54 25.39
N ASP A 185 19.54 -12.07 24.20
CA ASP A 185 20.95 -11.76 23.92
C ASP A 185 21.36 -10.31 24.23
N CYS A 186 20.47 -9.34 23.96
CA CYS A 186 20.79 -7.92 24.13
C CYS A 186 19.95 -7.23 25.22
N HIS A 187 18.97 -7.92 25.81
CA HIS A 187 18.04 -7.43 26.84
C HIS A 187 17.22 -6.19 26.47
N VAL A 188 17.25 -5.76 25.21
CA VAL A 188 16.43 -4.65 24.71
C VAL A 188 14.99 -5.13 24.52
N SER A 189 14.04 -4.31 24.98
CA SER A 189 12.61 -4.53 24.80
C SER A 189 12.16 -4.09 23.40
N MET A 190 11.45 -4.97 22.69
CA MET A 190 10.94 -4.72 21.33
C MET A 190 9.72 -5.56 21.01
N MET A 191 9.01 -5.24 19.93
CA MET A 191 7.85 -6.04 19.52
C MET A 191 8.29 -7.44 19.06
N LYS A 192 7.52 -8.48 19.40
CA LYS A 192 7.82 -9.88 19.03
C LYS A 192 8.04 -10.07 17.53
N LYS A 193 7.30 -9.34 16.69
CA LYS A 193 7.49 -9.35 15.22
C LYS A 193 8.88 -8.90 14.75
N ASP A 194 9.55 -8.05 15.52
CA ASP A 194 10.86 -7.47 15.20
C ASP A 194 12.00 -8.24 15.87
N LEU A 195 11.68 -9.24 16.70
CA LEU A 195 12.67 -10.03 17.43
C LEU A 195 13.62 -10.79 16.49
N GLU A 196 13.11 -11.31 15.36
CA GLU A 196 13.96 -11.95 14.34
C GLU A 196 15.05 -11.00 13.84
N VAL A 197 14.72 -9.71 13.64
CA VAL A 197 15.64 -8.69 13.11
C VAL A 197 16.71 -8.31 14.13
N CYS A 198 16.37 -8.28 15.42
CA CYS A 198 17.33 -7.90 16.47
C CYS A 198 18.44 -8.91 16.68
N CYS A 199 18.14 -10.22 16.68
CA CYS A 199 19.17 -11.26 16.81
C CYS A 199 20.14 -11.28 15.62
N TYR A 200 19.72 -10.87 14.42
CA TYR A 200 20.65 -10.71 13.27
C TYR A 200 21.56 -9.48 13.41
N LEU A 201 21.05 -8.37 13.96
CA LEU A 201 21.84 -7.16 14.18
C LEU A 201 22.84 -7.33 15.33
N SER A 202 22.53 -8.08 16.38
CA SER A 202 23.50 -8.41 17.43
C SER A 202 24.65 -9.27 16.87
N ALA A 203 24.35 -10.24 16.00
CA ALA A 203 25.36 -11.06 15.33
C ALA A 203 26.29 -10.24 14.41
N LEU A 204 25.74 -9.31 13.61
CA LEU A 204 26.55 -8.43 12.75
C LEU A 204 27.35 -7.40 13.55
N TYR A 205 26.81 -6.89 14.65
CA TYR A 205 27.51 -5.96 15.54
C TYR A 205 28.68 -6.65 16.27
N LEU A 206 28.53 -7.93 16.67
CA LEU A 206 29.64 -8.72 17.20
C LEU A 206 30.75 -8.94 16.15
N MET A 207 30.37 -9.15 14.88
CA MET A 207 31.35 -9.30 13.78
C MET A 207 32.05 -7.98 13.43
N ALA A 208 31.36 -6.84 13.53
CA ALA A 208 31.95 -5.51 13.37
C ALA A 208 32.87 -5.13 14.55
N TYR A 209 32.63 -5.65 15.75
CA TYR A 209 33.50 -5.42 16.92
C TYR A 209 34.84 -6.17 16.81
N ILE A 210 34.92 -7.24 16.01
CA ILE A 210 36.15 -8.00 15.77
C ILE A 210 37.01 -7.36 14.66
N VAL A 211 36.42 -6.57 13.76
CA VAL A 211 37.10 -5.91 12.65
C VAL A 211 36.95 -4.40 12.82
N ASN A 212 37.94 -3.72 13.41
CA ASN A 212 38.02 -2.26 13.66
C ASN A 212 37.56 -1.37 12.48
N VAL A 213 36.25 -1.30 12.23
CA VAL A 213 35.59 -0.51 11.21
C VAL A 213 34.47 0.18 11.95
N GLY A 214 34.57 1.50 12.07
CA GLY A 214 33.56 2.32 12.75
C GLY A 214 32.16 2.03 12.20
N PRO A 215 31.12 2.12 13.04
CA PRO A 215 29.77 1.69 12.67
C PRO A 215 29.27 2.46 11.44
N PRO A 216 28.56 1.81 10.49
CA PRO A 216 27.89 2.52 9.42
C PRO A 216 26.83 3.44 10.03
N ALA A 217 26.95 4.73 9.76
CA ALA A 217 25.99 5.75 10.14
C ALA A 217 24.69 5.57 9.35
N ASN A 218 23.81 4.66 9.78
CA ASN A 218 22.36 4.86 9.80
C ASN A 218 21.60 3.65 10.35
N ARG A 219 20.66 3.94 11.25
CA ARG A 219 19.76 3.03 11.98
C ARG A 219 20.41 2.21 13.10
N LEU A 220 20.89 2.93 14.11
CA LEU A 220 20.94 2.39 15.46
C LEU A 220 19.51 2.36 16.02
N CYS A 221 19.15 1.27 16.70
CA CYS A 221 18.03 1.24 17.64
C CYS A 221 18.34 2.26 18.74
N GLN A 222 17.88 3.50 18.60
CA GLN A 222 17.84 4.42 19.72
C GLN A 222 16.56 4.16 20.53
N PRO A 223 16.66 4.08 21.87
CA PRO A 223 15.49 4.09 22.73
C PRO A 223 14.68 5.38 22.49
N VAL A 224 13.36 5.28 22.44
CA VAL A 224 12.45 6.44 22.24
C VAL A 224 12.30 7.29 23.51
N ASP A 225 12.94 6.90 24.62
CA ASP A 225 12.79 7.60 25.89
C ASP A 225 14.02 8.48 26.19
N GLN A 226 14.04 9.69 25.63
CA GLN A 226 14.67 10.89 26.20
C GLN A 226 14.36 12.12 25.33
N LEU A 227 13.17 12.68 25.50
CA LEU A 227 12.95 14.11 25.27
C LEU A 227 13.48 14.85 26.51
N PRO A 228 14.52 15.69 26.42
CA PRO A 228 14.72 16.71 27.43
C PRO A 228 13.69 17.81 27.20
N SER A 229 12.80 17.97 28.18
CA SER A 229 12.14 19.24 28.43
C SER A 229 13.21 20.31 28.67
N LEU A 230 13.31 21.28 27.77
CA LEU A 230 13.48 22.73 27.98
C LEU A 230 13.59 23.45 26.63
#